data_AF-A0ABD6BKK7-F1
#
_entry.id   AF-A0ABD6BKK7-F1
#
_cell.length_a   1.000
_cell.length_b   1.000
_cell.length_c   1.000
_cell.angle_alpha   90.00
_cell.angle_beta   90.00
_cell.angle_gamma   90.00
#
_symmetry.space_group_name_H-M   'P 1'
#
loop_
_entity.id
_entity.type
_entity.pdbx_description
1 polymer ?
#
loop_
_entity_poly.entity_id
_entity_poly.type
_entity_poly.pdbx_seq_one_letter_code
_entity_poly.pdbx_strand_id
1 'polypeptide(L)'
;MVAPDQLYAAVVGVLLLAALGVSIPVLMQIVRDGLERRRKRQAGELERYTEDKEYDRFPAVLSETADGRTRLTCSQCGAENDASYTYCRRCTTPL
;
A
#
# COMPACT_ATOMS: atom_id res chain seq x y z
N MET A 1 6.88 25.58 47.98
CA MET A 1 8.24 25.27 47.50
C MET A 1 8.10 24.13 46.50
N VAL A 2 8.44 24.34 45.23
CA VAL A 2 8.37 23.26 44.22
C VAL A 2 9.54 22.34 44.49
N ALA A 3 9.27 21.05 44.70
CA ALA A 3 10.34 20.09 44.91
C ALA A 3 11.19 19.98 43.62
N PRO A 4 12.52 19.90 43.70
CA PRO A 4 13.37 19.79 42.51
C PRO A 4 12.97 18.60 41.62
N ASP A 5 12.48 17.51 42.23
CA ASP A 5 11.91 16.35 41.53
C ASP A 5 10.74 16.73 40.59
N GLN A 6 9.82 17.59 41.05
CA GLN A 6 8.71 18.06 40.22
C GLN A 6 9.19 18.91 39.04
N LEU A 7 10.28 19.67 39.20
CA LEU A 7 10.88 20.43 38.11
C LEU A 7 11.52 19.51 37.08
N TYR A 8 12.24 18.47 37.51
CA TYR A 8 12.82 17.49 36.59
C TYR A 8 11.74 16.73 35.82
N ALA A 9 10.69 16.25 36.50
CA ALA A 9 9.57 15.59 35.87
C ALA A 9 8.88 16.50 34.84
N ALA A 10 8.68 17.77 35.17
CA ALA A 10 8.10 18.74 34.23
C ALA A 10 8.99 18.98 33.01
N VAL A 11 10.30 19.17 33.20
CA VAL A 11 11.25 19.39 32.10
C VAL A 11 11.31 18.17 31.18
N VAL A 12 11.44 16.97 31.75
CA VAL A 12 11.47 15.72 30.97
C VAL A 12 10.15 15.52 30.22
N GLY A 13 9.01 15.78 30.88
CA GLY A 13 7.70 15.72 30.24
C GLY A 13 7.57 16.66 29.04
N VAL A 14 8.01 17.91 29.19
CA VAL A 14 8.02 18.90 28.10
C VAL A 14 8.93 18.45 26.95
N LEU A 15 10.12 17.91 27.25
CA LEU A 15 11.03 17.39 26.24
C LEU A 15 10.44 16.19 25.47
N LEU A 16 9.77 15.27 26.16
CA LEU A 16 9.09 14.14 25.53
C LEU A 16 7.94 14.61 24.62
N LEU A 17 7.13 15.55 25.09
CA LEU A 17 6.05 16.13 24.29
C LEU A 17 6.60 16.89 23.08
N ALA A 18 7.71 17.60 23.22
CA ALA A 18 8.38 18.25 22.10
C ALA A 18 8.88 17.23 21.06
N ALA A 19 9.53 16.15 21.51
CA ALA A 19 9.98 15.07 20.64
C ALA A 19 8.82 14.41 19.87
N LEU A 20 7.71 14.13 20.56
CA LEU A 20 6.48 13.63 19.93
C LEU A 20 5.93 14.64 18.92
N GLY A 21 5.84 15.91 19.31
CA GLY A 21 5.33 17.00 18.46
C GLY A 21 6.09 17.14 17.14
N VAL A 22 7.42 16.99 17.16
CA VAL A 22 8.26 17.05 15.95
C VAL A 22 7.99 15.87 15.00
N SER A 23 7.58 14.70 15.53
CA SER A 23 7.28 13.51 14.71
C SER A 23 5.89 13.53 14.05
N ILE A 24 4.92 14.26 14.62
CA ILE A 24 3.55 14.38 14.11
C ILE A 24 3.45 14.90 12.65
N PRO A 25 4.13 15.98 12.23
CA PRO A 25 4.00 16.50 10.87
C PRO A 25 4.47 15.50 9.79
N VAL A 26 5.50 14.69 10.08
CA VAL A 26 5.98 13.64 9.18
C VAL A 26 4.93 12.55 9.01
N LEU A 27 4.33 12.11 10.12
CA LEU A 27 3.23 11.13 10.10
C LEU A 27 2.01 11.67 9.34
N MET A 28 1.68 12.94 9.52
CA MET A 28 0.58 13.60 8.81
C MET A 28 0.80 13.64 7.29
N GLN A 29 2.03 13.85 6.81
CA GLN A 29 2.32 13.80 5.37
C GLN A 29 2.06 12.40 4.80
N ILE A 30 2.53 11.35 5.49
CA ILE A 30 2.31 9.96 5.06
C ILE A 30 0.82 9.62 5.03
N VAL A 31 0.07 10.04 6.05
CA VAL A 31 -1.37 9.80 6.14
C VAL A 31 -2.13 10.57 5.06
N ARG A 32 -1.78 11.84 4.78
CA ARG A 32 -2.39 12.62 3.70
C ARG A 32 -2.13 12.00 2.33
N ASP A 33 -0.90 11.58 2.06
CA ASP A 33 -0.54 10.88 0.83
C ASP A 33 -1.32 9.55 0.69
N GLY A 34 -1.46 8.82 1.79
CA GLY A 34 -2.27 7.58 1.83
C GLY A 34 -3.74 7.85 1.57
N LEU A 35 -4.31 8.91 2.18
CA LEU A 35 -5.70 9.30 2.03
C LEU A 35 -5.99 9.79 0.61
N GLU A 36 -5.08 10.57 0.01
CA GLU A 36 -5.21 11.02 -1.38
C GLU A 36 -5.17 9.84 -2.36
N ARG A 37 -4.28 8.87 -2.15
CA ARG A 37 -4.26 7.63 -2.95
C ARG A 37 -5.53 6.81 -2.76
N ARG A 38 -6.06 6.71 -1.53
CA ARG A 38 -7.33 6.03 -1.24
C ARG A 38 -8.50 6.75 -1.92
N ARG A 39 -8.52 8.08 -1.91
CA ARG A 39 -9.55 8.90 -2.54
C ARG A 39 -9.51 8.78 -4.07
N LYS A 40 -8.32 8.76 -4.67
CA LYS A 40 -8.13 8.46 -6.10
C LYS A 40 -8.63 7.07 -6.48
N ARG A 41 -8.34 6.04 -5.65
CA ARG A 41 -8.90 4.70 -5.86
C ARG A 41 -10.42 4.69 -5.75
N GLN A 42 -10.99 5.38 -4.78
CA GLN A 42 -12.44 5.43 -4.60
C GLN A 42 -13.15 6.21 -5.72
N ALA A 43 -12.51 7.26 -6.25
CA ALA A 43 -13.01 7.99 -7.42
C ALA A 43 -12.90 7.16 -8.70
N GLY A 44 -11.78 6.47 -8.93
CA GLY A 44 -11.62 5.57 -10.07
C GLY A 44 -12.49 4.30 -10.01
N GLU A 45 -12.83 3.82 -8.80
CA GLU A 45 -13.81 2.75 -8.61
C GLU A 45 -15.24 3.23 -8.94
N LEU A 46 -15.55 4.48 -8.59
CA LEU A 46 -16.85 5.12 -8.89
C LEU A 46 -16.98 5.46 -10.38
N GLU A 47 -15.89 5.85 -11.04
CA GLU A 47 -15.81 5.98 -12.51
C GLU A 47 -15.93 4.64 -13.22
N ARG A 48 -15.27 3.57 -12.75
CA ARG A 48 -15.40 2.22 -13.34
C ARG A 48 -16.85 1.72 -13.31
N TYR A 49 -17.58 1.95 -12.22
CA TYR A 49 -19.00 1.58 -12.14
C TYR A 49 -19.89 2.40 -13.11
N THR A 50 -19.43 3.57 -13.57
CA THR A 50 -20.10 4.38 -14.60
C THR A 50 -19.61 4.10 -16.02
N GLU A 51 -18.43 3.49 -16.17
CA GLU A 51 -17.72 3.28 -17.44
C GLU A 51 -17.60 1.79 -17.79
N ASP A 52 -18.43 0.91 -17.21
CA ASP A 52 -18.61 -0.49 -17.62
C ASP A 52 -19.37 -0.60 -18.97
N LYS A 53 -18.90 0.16 -19.97
CA LYS A 53 -18.98 -0.23 -21.37
C LYS A 53 -17.59 -0.57 -21.84
N GLU A 54 -17.33 -1.88 -21.82
CA GLU A 54 -16.54 -2.56 -22.85
C GLU A 54 -15.10 -2.08 -22.99
N TYR A 55 -14.17 -2.68 -22.22
CA TYR A 55 -12.81 -2.83 -22.73
C TYR A 55 -12.20 -4.18 -22.36
N ASP A 56 -11.73 -4.80 -23.43
CA ASP A 56 -11.20 -6.13 -23.59
C ASP A 56 -10.05 -6.41 -22.62
N ARG A 57 -10.28 -7.33 -21.69
CA ARG A 57 -9.24 -7.89 -20.83
C ARG A 57 -8.39 -8.80 -21.71
N PHE A 58 -7.26 -8.27 -22.20
CA PHE A 58 -6.21 -9.09 -22.81
C PHE A 58 -5.98 -10.32 -21.92
N PRO A 59 -6.22 -11.54 -22.44
CA PRO A 59 -6.14 -12.72 -21.62
C PRO A 59 -4.67 -12.97 -21.31
N ALA A 60 -4.31 -12.95 -20.03
CA ALA A 60 -3.15 -13.70 -19.59
C ALA A 60 -3.33 -15.12 -20.16
N VAL A 61 -2.34 -15.61 -20.91
CA VAL A 61 -2.40 -16.93 -21.53
C VAL A 61 -2.39 -17.96 -20.40
N LEU A 62 -3.59 -18.32 -19.95
CA LEU A 62 -3.86 -19.35 -18.97
C LEU A 62 -3.43 -20.66 -19.60
N SER A 63 -2.29 -21.17 -19.17
CA SER A 63 -1.88 -22.52 -19.52
C SER A 63 -2.36 -23.43 -18.39
N GLU A 64 -3.48 -24.12 -18.62
CA GLU A 64 -3.91 -25.20 -17.75
C GLU A 64 -2.90 -26.33 -17.87
N THR A 65 -2.16 -26.56 -16.79
CA THR A 65 -1.32 -27.75 -16.68
C THR A 65 -2.15 -28.92 -16.18
N ALA A 66 -1.79 -30.15 -16.57
CA ALA A 66 -2.51 -31.39 -16.25
C ALA A 66 -2.67 -31.67 -14.74
N ASP A 67 -2.02 -30.88 -13.89
CA ASP A 67 -2.03 -30.95 -12.42
C ASP A 67 -3.08 -30.02 -11.79
N GLY A 68 -3.99 -29.43 -12.58
CA GLY A 68 -5.06 -28.54 -12.09
C GLY A 68 -4.58 -27.20 -11.52
N ARG A 69 -3.27 -26.92 -11.57
CA ARG A 69 -2.69 -25.63 -11.17
C ARG A 69 -2.62 -24.70 -12.37
N THR A 70 -3.41 -23.64 -12.31
CA THR A 70 -3.34 -22.53 -13.25
C THR A 70 -2.01 -21.80 -13.08
N ARG A 71 -1.19 -21.75 -14.13
CA ARG A 71 0.05 -20.96 -14.14
C ARG A 71 -0.13 -19.69 -14.97
N LEU A 72 0.41 -18.58 -14.46
CA LEU A 72 0.45 -17.27 -15.10
C LEU A 72 1.88 -16.95 -15.52
N THR A 73 2.07 -16.52 -16.76
CA THR A 73 3.38 -16.13 -17.26
C THR A 73 3.54 -14.62 -17.16
N CYS A 74 4.60 -14.16 -16.51
CA CYS A 74 4.89 -12.74 -16.38
C CYS A 74 5.25 -12.11 -17.73
N SER A 75 4.52 -11.08 -18.15
CA SER A 75 4.76 -10.35 -19.40
C SER A 75 6.09 -9.60 -19.46
N GLN A 76 6.68 -9.27 -18.30
CA GLN A 76 7.93 -8.49 -18.22
C GLN A 76 9.18 -9.36 -18.32
N CYS A 77 9.16 -10.54 -17.70
CA CYS A 77 10.37 -11.36 -17.56
C CYS A 77 10.16 -12.84 -17.91
N GLY A 78 8.99 -13.22 -18.41
CA GLY A 78 8.66 -14.57 -18.88
C GLY A 78 8.61 -15.64 -17.78
N ALA A 79 8.72 -15.24 -16.51
CA ALA A 79 8.70 -16.18 -15.41
C ALA A 79 7.30 -16.78 -15.21
N GLU A 80 7.23 -18.08 -15.00
CA GLU A 80 6.00 -18.76 -14.59
C GLU A 80 5.72 -18.50 -13.11
N ASN A 81 4.46 -18.16 -12.82
CA ASN A 81 3.95 -17.91 -11.49
C ASN A 81 2.69 -18.76 -11.27
N ASP A 82 2.42 -19.09 -10.02
CA ASP A 82 1.16 -19.74 -9.65
C ASP A 82 0.02 -18.70 -9.64
N ALA A 83 -1.19 -19.06 -10.07
CA ALA A 83 -2.33 -18.15 -10.11
C ALA A 83 -2.77 -17.60 -8.75
N SER A 84 -2.29 -18.18 -7.63
CA SER A 84 -2.45 -17.60 -6.29
C SER A 84 -1.68 -16.29 -6.09
N TYR A 85 -0.73 -15.96 -6.96
CA TYR A 85 0.05 -14.73 -6.91
C TYR A 85 -0.57 -13.62 -7.76
N THR A 86 -0.64 -12.42 -7.20
CA THR A 86 -1.03 -11.19 -7.93
C THR A 86 0.17 -10.41 -8.48
N TYR A 87 1.39 -10.85 -8.17
CA TYR A 87 2.65 -10.23 -8.58
C TYR A 87 3.70 -11.28 -8.93
N CYS A 88 4.61 -10.95 -9.84
CA CYS A 88 5.69 -11.82 -10.27
C CYS A 88 6.74 -11.93 -9.16
N ARG A 89 7.07 -13.15 -8.73
CA ARG A 89 8.07 -13.34 -7.65
C ARG A 89 9.48 -12.88 -8.01
N ARG A 90 9.82 -12.82 -9.30
CA ARG A 90 11.16 -12.42 -9.77
C ARG A 90 11.30 -10.91 -9.95
N CYS A 91 10.25 -10.29 -10.48
CA CYS A 91 10.30 -8.93 -10.98
C CYS A 91 9.51 -7.96 -10.09
N THR A 92 8.70 -8.49 -9.16
CA THR A 92 7.81 -7.76 -8.25
C THR A 92 6.79 -6.85 -8.96
N THR A 93 6.61 -7.06 -10.27
CA THR A 93 5.60 -6.40 -11.10
C THR A 93 4.27 -7.16 -11.04
N PRO A 94 3.13 -6.51 -11.34
CA PRO A 94 1.85 -7.20 -11.49
C PRO A 94 1.93 -8.33 -12.53
N LEU A 95 1.19 -9.42 -12.29
CA LEU A 95 1.04 -10.56 -13.21
C LEU A 95 -0.07 -10.32 -14.23
#